data_AF-A0A9W6SPH1-F1
#
_entry.id   AF-A0A9W6SPH1-F1
#
_cell.length_a   1.000
_cell.length_b   1.000
_cell.length_c   1.000
_cell.angle_alpha   90.00
_cell.angle_beta   90.00
_cell.angle_gamma   90.00
#
_symmetry.space_group_name_H-M   'P 1'
#
loop_
_entity.id
_entity.type
_entity.pdbx_description
1 polymer ?
#
loop_
_entity_poly.entity_id
_entity_poly.type
_entity_poly.pdbx_seq_one_letter_code
_entity_poly.pdbx_strand_id
1 'polypeptide(L)'
;MRMRDLLPGAETPRPAARARPSAPALLAPLRAGAFPELQRSIGNAATSRLVVQRATIGDQLNPGAFGAARLNALLRNFTTTASPANRWKLADVLLDPAFAFDDALALAADIGNGMLRENIRDPVTFASCYPTAQHLFPLLSGIAAQPGESSEQLANRAAGGAAVQGQSNGIAALPDANTFRAEVGRLVASMQGYAAAGNEAVFRVEFAGHGFTLVLRHPQAGQPGLHVELIESLAHSASMDDSLRQPGRDPGAVYQALQDMADDDHDTRVSGAEAFGWNADALFLHDAGQPGQAGYPISSYPGQANAIVGEYFPRTRMKWWANPLSPTAVGDWRTQAESRLTRLEALFAQAAGGGGRKRQKRTVA
;
A
#
# COMPACT_ATOMS: atom_id res chain seq x y z
N MET A 1 -53.94 -26.16 -6.44
CA MET A 1 -54.78 -26.71 -7.53
C MET A 1 -53.84 -27.25 -8.61
N ARG A 2 -54.16 -28.40 -9.20
CA ARG A 2 -53.26 -29.36 -9.90
C ARG A 2 -52.89 -28.98 -11.35
N MET A 3 -51.72 -29.46 -11.82
CA MET A 3 -51.40 -30.26 -13.04
C MET A 3 -49.86 -30.22 -13.24
N ARG A 4 -49.03 -31.28 -13.08
CA ARG A 4 -48.79 -32.51 -13.92
C ARG A 4 -48.71 -32.16 -15.41
N ASP A 5 -47.58 -32.35 -16.11
CA ASP A 5 -46.91 -33.61 -16.52
C ASP A 5 -45.36 -33.48 -16.52
N LEU A 6 -44.49 -34.39 -16.03
CA LEU A 6 -44.12 -35.79 -16.38
C LEU A 6 -43.39 -36.00 -17.74
N LEU A 7 -42.03 -35.91 -17.70
CA LEU A 7 -40.95 -36.83 -18.18
C LEU A 7 -40.95 -37.37 -19.65
N PRO A 8 -39.81 -37.79 -20.28
CA PRO A 8 -38.65 -38.48 -19.68
C PRO A 8 -37.25 -38.06 -20.17
N GLY A 9 -36.22 -38.63 -19.53
CA GLY A 9 -34.81 -38.25 -19.72
C GLY A 9 -34.08 -38.87 -20.91
N ALA A 10 -32.80 -38.55 -20.98
CA ALA A 10 -31.78 -39.31 -21.69
C ALA A 10 -30.44 -39.09 -21.00
N GLU A 11 -29.81 -40.20 -20.67
CA GLU A 11 -28.51 -40.34 -20.03
C GLU A 11 -27.36 -39.86 -20.93
N THR A 12 -26.25 -39.50 -20.28
CA THR A 12 -24.94 -39.10 -20.83
C THR A 12 -24.38 -39.99 -21.95
N PRO A 13 -23.36 -39.49 -22.68
CA PRO A 13 -22.06 -40.12 -22.47
C PRO A 13 -20.88 -39.14 -22.31
N ARG A 14 -19.99 -39.48 -21.36
CA ARG A 14 -18.58 -39.05 -21.32
C ARG A 14 -17.81 -39.59 -22.53
N PRO A 15 -16.76 -38.88 -22.97
CA PRO A 15 -15.51 -39.51 -23.40
C PRO A 15 -14.37 -39.02 -22.50
N ALA A 16 -13.78 -39.87 -21.65
CA ALA A 16 -12.72 -40.83 -21.94
C ALA A 16 -11.36 -40.18 -22.24
N ALA A 17 -10.50 -40.20 -21.22
CA ALA A 17 -9.07 -39.96 -21.30
C ALA A 17 -8.39 -40.91 -22.30
N ARG A 18 -7.42 -40.41 -23.08
CA ARG A 18 -6.43 -41.27 -23.74
C ARG A 18 -5.01 -40.70 -23.67
N ALA A 19 -4.18 -41.58 -23.12
CA ALA A 19 -2.73 -41.72 -23.05
C ALA A 19 -1.86 -41.09 -24.14
N ARG A 20 -0.65 -40.70 -23.70
CA ARG A 20 0.59 -40.49 -24.47
C ARG A 20 0.91 -41.67 -25.40
N PRO A 21 1.74 -41.42 -26.43
CA PRO A 21 2.82 -42.35 -26.72
C PRO A 21 4.20 -41.69 -26.79
N SER A 22 5.17 -42.55 -26.55
CA SER A 22 6.59 -42.37 -26.37
C SER A 22 7.35 -42.01 -27.66
N ALA A 23 8.56 -41.47 -27.47
CA ALA A 23 9.59 -41.27 -28.50
C ALA A 23 10.02 -42.57 -29.21
N PRO A 24 10.78 -42.43 -30.31
CA PRO A 24 12.04 -43.15 -30.40
C PRO A 24 13.23 -42.22 -30.66
N ALA A 25 14.26 -42.39 -29.83
CA ALA A 25 15.62 -42.00 -30.14
C ALA A 25 16.20 -42.91 -31.24
N LEU A 26 17.14 -42.42 -32.04
CA LEU A 26 18.30 -43.18 -32.56
C LEU A 26 19.35 -42.21 -33.15
N LEU A 27 20.48 -42.12 -32.42
CA LEU A 27 21.89 -42.06 -32.88
C LEU A 27 22.46 -40.81 -33.59
N ALA A 28 23.31 -40.12 -32.81
CA ALA A 28 24.51 -39.36 -33.19
C ALA A 28 25.59 -40.26 -33.88
N PRO A 29 26.84 -39.84 -34.23
CA PRO A 29 27.55 -38.58 -33.90
C PRO A 29 28.48 -37.99 -35.01
N LEU A 30 29.05 -36.80 -34.76
CA LEU A 30 30.37 -36.28 -35.20
C LEU A 30 30.55 -34.91 -34.50
N ARG A 31 31.23 -34.76 -33.34
CA ARG A 31 32.69 -34.50 -33.14
C ARG A 31 33.29 -33.58 -34.23
N ALA A 32 34.08 -32.54 -33.96
CA ALA A 32 34.64 -31.93 -32.75
C ALA A 32 35.30 -30.58 -33.15
N GLY A 33 35.41 -29.64 -32.20
CA GLY A 33 36.17 -28.38 -32.30
C GLY A 33 35.32 -27.18 -32.72
N ALA A 34 35.22 -26.07 -32.00
CA ALA A 34 36.06 -25.53 -30.94
C ALA A 34 35.24 -24.56 -30.08
N PHE A 35 35.13 -24.81 -28.78
CA PHE A 35 34.86 -23.81 -27.74
C PHE A 35 35.44 -24.35 -26.43
N PRO A 36 36.55 -23.80 -25.95
CA PRO A 36 36.58 -23.41 -24.54
C PRO A 36 37.51 -22.22 -24.28
N GLU A 37 36.99 -20.99 -24.14
CA GLU A 37 37.75 -19.92 -23.44
C GLU A 37 36.98 -18.67 -22.97
N LEU A 38 35.63 -18.70 -22.91
CA LEU A 38 34.83 -17.57 -22.38
C LEU A 38 33.95 -17.96 -21.18
N GLN A 39 34.41 -18.95 -20.40
CA GLN A 39 33.74 -19.40 -19.18
C GLN A 39 34.62 -19.24 -17.92
N ARG A 40 35.61 -18.34 -17.95
CA ARG A 40 36.49 -18.03 -16.81
C ARG A 40 36.81 -16.55 -16.55
N SER A 41 36.06 -15.58 -17.08
CA SER A 41 36.26 -14.15 -16.73
C SER A 41 35.00 -13.36 -16.35
N ILE A 42 33.90 -14.02 -15.98
CA ILE A 42 32.71 -13.36 -15.40
C ILE A 42 32.38 -13.96 -14.03
N GLY A 43 33.41 -14.31 -13.27
CA GLY A 43 33.38 -14.43 -11.83
C GLY A 43 34.39 -13.43 -11.28
N ASN A 44 33.95 -12.58 -10.36
CA ASN A 44 34.71 -11.54 -9.64
C ASN A 44 34.54 -10.08 -10.11
N ALA A 45 33.41 -9.74 -10.72
CA ALA A 45 32.76 -8.47 -10.43
C ALA A 45 31.62 -8.73 -9.43
N ALA A 46 31.96 -9.34 -8.29
CA ALA A 46 31.22 -9.08 -7.07
C ALA A 46 31.41 -7.59 -6.79
N THR A 47 30.58 -6.76 -7.41
CA THR A 47 30.21 -5.48 -6.86
C THR A 47 29.78 -5.77 -5.44
N SER A 48 30.71 -5.64 -4.50
CA SER A 48 30.41 -5.00 -3.23
C SER A 48 29.83 -3.63 -3.57
N ARG A 49 28.57 -3.62 -4.01
CA ARG A 49 27.67 -2.55 -3.63
C ARG A 49 27.72 -2.66 -2.11
N LEU A 50 28.53 -1.81 -1.49
CA LEU A 50 28.09 -1.21 -0.26
C LEU A 50 26.67 -0.76 -0.57
N VAL A 51 25.68 -1.58 -0.21
CA VAL A 51 24.33 -1.12 0.02
C VAL A 51 24.53 -0.18 1.18
N VAL A 52 24.86 1.08 0.87
CA VAL A 52 24.79 2.15 1.84
C VAL A 52 23.33 2.11 2.22
N GLN A 53 23.06 1.53 3.38
CA GLN A 53 21.73 1.40 3.92
C GLN A 53 21.29 2.84 4.18
N ARG A 54 20.53 3.37 3.23
CA ARG A 54 20.02 4.74 3.26
C ARG A 54 19.00 4.79 4.39
N ALA A 55 19.17 5.71 5.34
CA ALA A 55 18.25 5.78 6.46
C ALA A 55 16.85 6.17 5.95
N THR A 56 15.83 5.47 6.45
CA THR A 56 14.44 5.64 6.01
C THR A 56 13.62 6.35 7.07
N ILE A 57 12.40 6.79 6.74
CA ILE A 57 11.42 7.24 7.73
C ILE A 57 11.15 6.12 8.75
N GLY A 58 11.14 4.86 8.31
CA GLY A 58 10.93 3.69 9.16
C GLY A 58 11.99 3.50 10.25
N ASP A 59 13.24 3.92 10.03
CA ASP A 59 14.27 3.89 11.07
C ASP A 59 13.90 4.74 12.28
N GLN A 60 13.16 5.84 12.07
CA GLN A 60 12.71 6.75 13.14
C GLN A 60 11.35 6.36 13.72
N LEU A 61 10.55 5.58 12.98
CA LEU A 61 9.22 5.10 13.36
C LEU A 61 9.21 3.62 13.78
N ASN A 62 10.38 3.01 13.98
CA ASN A 62 10.47 1.61 14.39
C ASN A 62 9.79 1.39 15.76
N PRO A 63 9.22 0.20 16.04
CA PRO A 63 8.54 -0.07 17.31
C PRO A 63 9.42 0.16 18.56
N GLY A 64 10.74 -0.03 18.43
CA GLY A 64 11.70 0.25 19.50
C GLY A 64 11.71 1.73 19.93
N ALA A 65 11.39 2.63 19.01
CA ALA A 65 11.27 4.07 19.24
C ALA A 65 10.15 4.45 20.23
N PHE A 66 9.15 3.57 20.42
CA PHE A 66 8.02 3.77 21.35
C PHE A 66 8.23 3.09 22.72
N GLY A 67 9.39 2.45 22.92
CA GLY A 67 9.73 1.73 24.15
C GLY A 67 9.15 0.33 24.21
N ALA A 68 10.01 -0.68 24.04
CA ALA A 68 9.61 -2.09 24.00
C ALA A 68 8.80 -2.55 25.22
N ALA A 69 9.09 -2.02 26.42
CA ALA A 69 8.36 -2.36 27.64
C ALA A 69 6.88 -1.95 27.59
N ARG A 70 6.59 -0.77 27.04
CA ARG A 70 5.23 -0.23 26.88
C ARG A 70 4.42 -1.07 25.90
N LEU A 71 4.98 -1.29 24.71
CA LEU A 71 4.36 -2.14 23.70
C LEU A 71 4.12 -3.57 24.22
N ASN A 72 5.09 -4.15 24.93
CA ASN A 72 4.94 -5.48 25.52
C ASN A 72 3.83 -5.53 26.58
N ALA A 73 3.63 -4.45 27.35
CA ALA A 73 2.54 -4.38 28.33
C ALA A 73 1.17 -4.36 27.66
N LEU A 74 1.00 -3.59 26.58
CA LEU A 74 -0.23 -3.59 25.79
C LEU A 74 -0.49 -4.94 25.12
N LEU A 75 0.52 -5.54 24.49
CA LEU A 75 0.38 -6.87 23.87
C LEU A 75 -0.09 -7.92 24.89
N ARG A 76 0.41 -7.88 26.12
CA ARG A 76 -0.10 -8.74 27.21
C ARG A 76 -1.57 -8.46 27.56
N ASN A 77 -1.99 -7.20 27.60
CA ASN A 77 -3.40 -6.82 27.80
C ASN A 77 -4.30 -7.27 26.65
N PHE A 78 -3.73 -7.48 25.46
CA PHE A 78 -4.39 -8.08 24.30
C PHE A 78 -4.24 -9.60 24.26
N THR A 79 -3.76 -10.23 25.34
CA THR A 79 -3.46 -11.67 25.41
C THR A 79 -2.67 -12.17 24.21
N THR A 80 -1.74 -11.34 23.73
CA THR A 80 -0.94 -11.54 22.52
C THR A 80 0.54 -11.65 22.92
N THR A 81 1.26 -12.60 22.34
CA THR A 81 2.69 -12.80 22.61
C THR A 81 3.50 -11.57 22.23
N ALA A 82 4.42 -11.15 23.09
CA ALA A 82 5.33 -10.04 22.85
C ALA A 82 6.48 -10.44 21.89
N SER A 83 6.16 -10.61 20.60
CA SER A 83 7.13 -10.89 19.54
C SER A 83 7.44 -9.64 18.70
N PRO A 84 8.57 -9.60 17.95
CA PRO A 84 8.83 -8.51 17.01
C PRO A 84 7.69 -8.28 16.01
N ALA A 85 7.13 -9.35 15.44
CA ALA A 85 6.01 -9.27 14.51
C ALA A 85 4.76 -8.62 15.13
N ASN A 86 4.42 -8.98 16.38
CA ASN A 86 3.25 -8.39 17.04
C ASN A 86 3.46 -6.94 17.47
N ARG A 87 4.71 -6.51 17.71
CA ARG A 87 5.02 -5.09 17.94
C ARG A 87 4.82 -4.27 16.67
N TRP A 88 5.15 -4.83 15.51
CA TRP A 88 4.89 -4.19 14.22
C TRP A 88 3.40 -4.11 13.89
N LYS A 89 2.62 -5.17 14.14
CA LYS A 89 1.15 -5.09 14.03
C LYS A 89 0.53 -4.00 14.91
N LEU A 90 1.03 -3.84 16.14
CA LEU A 90 0.61 -2.74 17.00
C LEU A 90 1.07 -1.38 16.42
N ALA A 91 2.28 -1.31 15.88
CA ALA A 91 2.79 -0.11 15.23
C ALA A 91 1.96 0.26 13.99
N ASP A 92 1.46 -0.70 13.19
CA ASP A 92 0.55 -0.42 12.06
C ASP A 92 -0.69 0.36 12.52
N VAL A 93 -1.31 -0.07 13.62
CA VAL A 93 -2.48 0.62 14.18
C VAL A 93 -2.13 2.02 14.70
N LEU A 94 -0.96 2.16 15.33
CA LEU A 94 -0.52 3.44 15.88
C LEU A 94 -0.13 4.43 14.78
N LEU A 95 0.52 3.94 13.73
CA LEU A 95 1.12 4.73 12.67
C LEU A 95 0.16 4.99 11.51
N ASP A 96 -0.80 4.12 11.20
CA ASP A 96 -1.70 4.34 10.07
C ASP A 96 -2.74 5.42 10.41
N PRO A 97 -2.67 6.63 9.80
CA PRO A 97 -3.63 7.68 10.10
C PRO A 97 -5.06 7.35 9.67
N ALA A 98 -5.26 6.38 8.76
CA ALA A 98 -6.58 5.91 8.37
C ALA A 98 -7.20 4.89 9.32
N PHE A 99 -6.42 4.33 10.24
CA PHE A 99 -7.03 3.58 11.33
C PHE A 99 -7.95 4.53 12.08
N ALA A 100 -9.26 4.26 12.04
CA ALA A 100 -10.31 5.03 12.69
C ALA A 100 -10.22 4.89 14.22
N PHE A 101 -9.10 5.35 14.76
CA PHE A 101 -8.65 5.09 16.12
C PHE A 101 -9.64 5.61 17.15
N ASP A 102 -10.16 6.81 16.91
CA ASP A 102 -11.10 7.47 17.81
C ASP A 102 -12.45 6.76 17.83
N ASP A 103 -12.96 6.38 16.66
CA ASP A 103 -14.19 5.62 16.54
C ASP A 103 -14.04 4.23 17.17
N ALA A 104 -12.90 3.57 16.95
CA ALA A 104 -12.59 2.28 17.54
C ALA A 104 -12.49 2.34 19.08
N LEU A 105 -11.92 3.43 19.63
CA LEU A 105 -11.90 3.67 21.08
C LEU A 105 -13.28 3.97 21.64
N ALA A 106 -14.09 4.79 20.96
CA ALA A 106 -15.46 5.10 21.36
C ALA A 106 -16.33 3.84 21.37
N LEU A 107 -16.25 3.04 20.30
CA LEU A 107 -16.98 1.78 20.21
C LEU A 107 -16.53 0.78 21.29
N ALA A 108 -15.22 0.73 21.60
CA ALA A 108 -14.72 -0.10 22.69
C ALA A 108 -15.27 0.30 24.06
N ALA A 109 -15.59 1.58 24.28
CA ALA A 109 -16.26 2.04 25.50
C ALA A 109 -17.72 1.56 25.59
N ASP A 110 -18.41 1.46 24.45
CA ASP A 110 -19.83 1.11 24.38
C ASP A 110 -20.10 -0.40 24.45
N ILE A 111 -19.30 -1.20 23.74
CA ILE A 111 -19.54 -2.66 23.59
C ILE A 111 -18.38 -3.52 24.09
N GLY A 112 -17.36 -2.89 24.70
CA GLY A 112 -16.20 -3.55 25.29
C GLY A 112 -15.01 -3.71 24.34
N ASN A 113 -13.85 -4.01 24.92
CA ASN A 113 -12.56 -3.99 24.23
C ASN A 113 -12.29 -5.19 23.30
N GLY A 114 -13.26 -6.10 23.12
CA GLY A 114 -13.08 -7.35 22.35
C GLY A 114 -12.70 -7.09 20.90
N MET A 115 -13.52 -6.29 20.20
CA MET A 115 -13.31 -5.94 18.79
C MET A 115 -12.00 -5.16 18.60
N LEU A 116 -11.73 -4.17 19.45
CA LEU A 116 -10.47 -3.41 19.37
C LEU A 116 -9.23 -4.33 19.51
N ARG A 117 -9.28 -5.34 20.40
CA ARG A 117 -8.20 -6.33 20.51
C ARG A 117 -8.05 -7.18 19.26
N GLU A 118 -9.15 -7.57 18.63
CA GLU A 118 -9.12 -8.34 17.37
C GLU A 118 -8.54 -7.50 16.23
N ASN A 119 -8.98 -6.25 16.09
CA ASN A 119 -8.49 -5.32 15.07
C ASN A 119 -6.98 -5.05 15.22
N ILE A 120 -6.47 -4.97 16.45
CA ILE A 120 -5.03 -4.79 16.70
C ILE A 120 -4.23 -6.07 16.41
N ARG A 121 -4.82 -7.25 16.60
CA ARG A 121 -4.17 -8.54 16.29
C ARG A 121 -4.09 -8.80 14.78
N ASP A 122 -5.10 -8.31 14.05
CA ASP A 122 -5.22 -8.49 12.61
C ASP A 122 -5.67 -7.19 11.91
N PRO A 123 -4.75 -6.20 11.80
CA PRO A 123 -5.09 -4.89 11.24
C PRO A 123 -5.40 -4.91 9.74
N VAL A 124 -5.11 -6.03 9.05
CA VAL A 124 -5.34 -6.20 7.60
C VAL A 124 -6.83 -6.06 7.27
N THR A 125 -7.73 -6.42 8.19
CA THR A 125 -9.18 -6.34 8.00
C THR A 125 -9.74 -4.90 7.96
N PHE A 126 -8.94 -3.88 8.29
CA PHE A 126 -9.37 -2.48 8.40
C PHE A 126 -8.75 -1.53 7.38
N ALA A 127 -7.89 -2.03 6.50
CA ALA A 127 -7.10 -1.19 5.65
C ALA A 127 -7.80 -0.84 4.34
N SER A 128 -7.80 0.46 4.04
CA SER A 128 -8.12 0.97 2.71
C SER A 128 -6.96 1.86 2.29
N CYS A 129 -6.37 1.58 1.11
CA CYS A 129 -5.19 2.29 0.61
C CYS A 129 -5.43 3.80 0.43
N TYR A 130 -6.64 4.16 0.00
CA TYR A 130 -7.02 5.54 -0.30
C TYR A 130 -7.05 6.46 0.94
N PRO A 131 -7.78 6.12 2.03
CA PRO A 131 -7.79 6.92 3.25
C PRO A 131 -6.39 7.15 3.86
N THR A 132 -5.49 6.17 3.81
CA THR A 132 -4.16 6.35 4.41
C THR A 132 -3.35 7.39 3.66
N ALA A 133 -3.28 7.30 2.32
CA ALA A 133 -2.62 8.33 1.53
C ALA A 133 -3.27 9.71 1.73
N GLN A 134 -4.60 9.75 1.85
CA GLN A 134 -5.36 10.97 2.12
C GLN A 134 -5.01 11.61 3.48
N HIS A 135 -4.90 10.83 4.55
CA HIS A 135 -4.66 11.33 5.90
C HIS A 135 -3.17 11.48 6.24
N LEU A 136 -2.29 10.74 5.56
CA LEU A 136 -0.84 10.88 5.74
C LEU A 136 -0.30 12.14 5.07
N PHE A 137 -0.87 12.54 3.92
CA PHE A 137 -0.44 13.72 3.18
C PHE A 137 -0.42 15.03 3.99
N PRO A 138 -1.49 15.44 4.71
CA PRO A 138 -1.44 16.64 5.56
C PRO A 138 -0.41 16.53 6.69
N LEU A 139 -0.26 15.35 7.30
CA LEU A 139 0.71 15.09 8.36
C LEU A 139 2.15 15.31 7.87
N LEU A 140 2.50 14.74 6.72
CA LEU A 140 3.84 14.87 6.14
C LEU A 140 4.12 16.26 5.57
N SER A 141 3.09 16.98 5.14
CA SER A 141 3.23 18.36 4.66
C SER A 141 3.16 19.42 5.77
N GLY A 142 3.02 19.01 7.03
CA GLY A 142 2.98 19.92 8.19
C GLY A 142 1.68 20.74 8.28
N ILE A 143 0.63 20.30 7.62
CA ILE A 143 -0.66 20.97 7.60
C ILE A 143 -1.49 20.42 8.76
N ALA A 144 -1.66 21.22 9.82
CA ALA A 144 -2.42 20.84 11.00
C ALA A 144 -3.92 21.16 10.85
N ALA A 145 -4.77 20.37 11.49
CA ALA A 145 -6.21 20.61 11.56
C ALA A 145 -6.54 21.94 12.25
N GLN A 146 -7.50 22.67 11.70
CA GLN A 146 -8.12 23.82 12.38
C GLN A 146 -9.17 23.34 13.41
N PRO A 147 -9.50 24.14 14.44
CA PRO A 147 -10.56 23.78 15.38
C PRO A 147 -11.88 23.48 14.67
N GLY A 148 -12.43 22.28 14.91
CA GLY A 148 -13.67 21.82 14.28
C GLY A 148 -13.55 21.31 12.84
N GLU A 149 -12.33 21.29 12.27
CA GLU A 149 -12.07 20.75 10.94
C GLU A 149 -12.08 19.21 10.97
N SER A 150 -12.86 18.59 10.09
CA SER A 150 -12.83 17.14 9.91
C SER A 150 -11.55 16.69 9.20
N SER A 151 -11.18 15.42 9.36
CA SER A 151 -10.01 14.84 8.66
C SER A 151 -10.12 14.94 7.13
N GLU A 152 -11.34 14.90 6.59
CA GLU A 152 -11.59 15.10 5.17
C GLU A 152 -11.37 16.56 4.73
N GLN A 153 -11.87 17.52 5.52
CA GLN A 153 -11.64 18.94 5.27
C GLN A 153 -10.14 19.28 5.30
N LEU A 154 -9.41 18.76 6.30
CA LEU A 154 -7.96 18.90 6.41
C LEU A 154 -7.26 18.35 5.16
N ALA A 155 -7.60 17.13 4.74
CA ALA A 155 -6.99 16.50 3.58
C ALA A 155 -7.27 17.28 2.28
N ASN A 156 -8.49 17.81 2.11
CA ASN A 156 -8.85 18.65 0.97
C ASN A 156 -8.10 19.99 0.98
N ARG A 157 -7.88 20.59 2.15
CA ARG A 157 -7.07 21.80 2.28
C ARG A 157 -5.60 21.54 1.98
N ALA A 158 -5.06 20.41 2.44
CA ALA A 158 -3.69 20.01 2.12
C ALA A 158 -3.50 19.75 0.61
N ALA A 159 -4.50 19.12 -0.02
CA ALA A 159 -4.59 18.95 -1.46
C ALA A 159 -4.73 20.29 -2.23
N GLY A 160 -5.27 21.34 -1.61
CA GLY A 160 -5.35 22.66 -2.22
C GLY A 160 -4.00 23.31 -2.52
N GLY A 161 -2.91 22.88 -1.85
CA GLY A 161 -1.52 23.28 -2.11
C GLY A 161 -1.16 24.74 -1.80
N ALA A 162 -2.11 25.68 -1.87
CA ALA A 162 -1.87 27.12 -1.77
C ALA A 162 -1.18 27.55 -0.47
N ALA A 163 -1.46 26.85 0.64
CA ALA A 163 -0.85 27.15 1.94
C ALA A 163 0.65 26.84 2.01
N VAL A 164 1.16 25.97 1.12
CA VAL A 164 2.53 25.45 1.16
C VAL A 164 3.22 25.44 -0.22
N GLN A 165 2.70 26.23 -1.17
CA GLN A 165 3.21 26.30 -2.56
C GLN A 165 3.20 24.95 -3.29
N GLY A 166 2.24 24.09 -2.95
CA GLY A 166 2.08 22.77 -3.55
C GLY A 166 1.53 22.80 -4.98
N GLN A 167 1.76 21.70 -5.71
CA GLN A 167 1.24 21.45 -7.05
C GLN A 167 0.20 20.34 -7.02
N SER A 168 -0.78 20.37 -7.92
CA SER A 168 -1.69 19.26 -8.12
C SER A 168 -2.28 19.28 -9.51
N ASN A 169 -2.77 18.13 -9.97
CA ASN A 169 -3.67 18.12 -11.11
C ASN A 169 -5.14 18.26 -10.67
N GLY A 170 -5.52 17.73 -9.50
CA GLY A 170 -6.87 17.86 -8.91
C GLY A 170 -8.01 17.38 -9.82
N ILE A 171 -7.69 16.62 -10.88
CA ILE A 171 -8.64 16.30 -11.95
C ILE A 171 -9.58 15.19 -11.49
N ALA A 172 -10.89 15.42 -11.54
CA ALA A 172 -11.87 14.44 -11.08
C ALA A 172 -11.86 13.15 -11.93
N ALA A 173 -11.69 13.29 -13.25
CA ALA A 173 -11.53 12.20 -14.21
C ALA A 173 -10.85 12.71 -15.49
N LEU A 174 -10.07 11.87 -16.16
CA LEU A 174 -9.48 12.18 -17.48
C LEU A 174 -10.35 11.61 -18.63
N PRO A 175 -10.26 12.09 -19.86
CA PRO A 175 -11.12 11.58 -20.92
C PRO A 175 -10.64 10.25 -21.52
N ASP A 176 -9.33 9.99 -21.52
CA ASP A 176 -8.71 8.86 -22.22
C ASP A 176 -7.33 8.45 -21.64
N ALA A 177 -6.77 7.36 -22.20
CA ALA A 177 -5.48 6.82 -21.80
C ALA A 177 -4.28 7.72 -22.16
N ASN A 178 -4.36 8.46 -23.27
CA ASN A 178 -3.31 9.41 -23.65
C ASN A 178 -3.19 10.54 -22.61
N THR A 179 -4.33 11.04 -22.15
CA THR A 179 -4.39 12.05 -21.09
C THR A 179 -3.92 11.47 -19.77
N PHE A 180 -4.24 10.20 -19.47
CA PHE A 180 -3.69 9.50 -18.31
C PHE A 180 -2.16 9.45 -18.32
N ARG A 181 -1.56 9.00 -19.43
CA ARG A 181 -0.10 8.98 -19.60
C ARG A 181 0.50 10.38 -19.50
N ALA A 182 -0.15 11.38 -20.08
CA ALA A 182 0.28 12.77 -19.95
C ALA A 182 0.28 13.20 -18.47
N GLU A 183 -0.74 12.82 -17.68
CA GLU A 183 -0.78 13.13 -16.24
C GLU A 183 0.30 12.44 -15.44
N VAL A 184 0.57 11.17 -15.73
CA VAL A 184 1.69 10.43 -15.13
C VAL A 184 3.01 11.10 -15.50
N GLY A 185 3.17 11.52 -16.76
CA GLY A 185 4.31 12.33 -17.21
C GLY A 185 4.45 13.65 -16.45
N ARG A 186 3.33 14.34 -16.16
CA ARG A 186 3.33 15.57 -15.35
C ARG A 186 3.71 15.32 -13.88
N LEU A 187 3.24 14.22 -13.28
CA LEU A 187 3.68 13.79 -11.94
C LEU A 187 5.20 13.56 -11.94
N VAL A 188 5.71 12.77 -12.89
CA VAL A 188 7.15 12.48 -13.01
C VAL A 188 7.96 13.75 -13.21
N ALA A 189 7.52 14.66 -14.08
CA ALA A 189 8.19 15.94 -14.29
C ALA A 189 8.20 16.80 -13.01
N SER A 190 7.12 16.79 -12.23
CA SER A 190 7.07 17.46 -10.92
C SER A 190 8.10 16.86 -9.95
N MET A 191 8.14 15.53 -9.81
CA MET A 191 9.12 14.84 -8.97
C MET A 191 10.56 15.13 -9.40
N GLN A 192 10.84 15.13 -10.71
CA GLN A 192 12.14 15.49 -11.27
C GLN A 192 12.51 16.95 -10.97
N GLY A 193 11.55 17.87 -11.03
CA GLY A 193 11.74 19.27 -10.68
C GLY A 193 12.17 19.46 -9.22
N TYR A 194 11.49 18.79 -8.28
CA TYR A 194 11.90 18.77 -6.87
C TYR A 194 13.29 18.15 -6.70
N ALA A 195 13.54 17.02 -7.36
CA ALA A 195 14.81 16.32 -7.23
C ALA A 195 16.00 17.13 -7.77
N ALA A 196 15.84 17.77 -8.93
CA ALA A 196 16.86 18.62 -9.54
C ALA A 196 17.15 19.87 -8.69
N ALA A 197 16.14 20.39 -7.99
CA ALA A 197 16.31 21.50 -7.04
C ALA A 197 16.90 21.07 -5.69
N GLY A 198 17.05 19.76 -5.42
CA GLY A 198 17.48 19.25 -4.13
C GLY A 198 16.42 19.42 -3.03
N ASN A 199 15.15 19.53 -3.40
CA ASN A 199 14.05 19.78 -2.46
C ASN A 199 13.38 18.46 -2.06
N GLU A 200 13.15 18.28 -0.76
CA GLU A 200 12.35 17.18 -0.25
C GLU A 200 10.86 17.46 -0.46
N ALA A 201 10.10 16.42 -0.83
CA ALA A 201 8.69 16.54 -1.16
C ALA A 201 7.91 15.28 -0.77
N VAL A 202 6.63 15.48 -0.49
CA VAL A 202 5.65 14.41 -0.35
C VAL A 202 4.67 14.49 -1.51
N PHE A 203 4.37 13.33 -2.09
CA PHE A 203 3.39 13.17 -3.15
C PHE A 203 2.28 12.25 -2.66
N ARG A 204 1.03 12.71 -2.70
CA ARG A 204 -0.14 11.83 -2.63
C ARG A 204 -0.53 11.50 -4.05
N VAL A 205 -0.69 10.22 -4.34
CA VAL A 205 -1.10 9.75 -5.66
C VAL A 205 -2.34 8.88 -5.51
N GLU A 206 -3.34 9.15 -6.33
CA GLU A 206 -4.47 8.28 -6.58
C GLU A 206 -4.33 7.73 -7.99
N PHE A 207 -3.99 6.46 -8.11
CA PHE A 207 -3.79 5.77 -9.38
C PHE A 207 -4.84 4.69 -9.53
N ALA A 208 -5.68 4.78 -10.56
CA ALA A 208 -6.72 3.79 -10.86
C ALA A 208 -7.70 3.52 -9.70
N GLY A 209 -7.85 4.47 -8.76
CA GLY A 209 -8.70 4.30 -7.56
C GLY A 209 -7.96 3.82 -6.31
N HIS A 210 -6.65 3.56 -6.41
CA HIS A 210 -5.78 3.21 -5.28
C HIS A 210 -4.98 4.43 -4.83
N GLY A 211 -4.82 4.61 -3.52
CA GLY A 211 -4.04 5.71 -2.95
C GLY A 211 -2.69 5.25 -2.42
N PHE A 212 -1.62 5.97 -2.74
CA PHE A 212 -0.30 5.77 -2.14
C PHE A 212 0.42 7.11 -1.94
N THR A 213 1.47 7.07 -1.11
CA THR A 213 2.29 8.24 -0.81
C THR A 213 3.74 7.97 -1.23
N LEU A 214 4.32 8.87 -2.01
CA LEU A 214 5.75 8.86 -2.32
C LEU A 214 6.43 9.98 -1.55
N VAL A 215 7.51 9.68 -0.84
CA VAL A 215 8.30 10.68 -0.12
C VAL A 215 9.67 10.78 -0.77
N LEU A 216 9.92 11.89 -1.45
CA LEU A 216 11.23 12.25 -1.98
C LEU A 216 12.02 12.95 -0.87
N ARG A 217 13.12 12.36 -0.42
CA ARG A 217 13.93 12.92 0.67
C ARG A 217 15.39 12.52 0.63
N HIS A 218 16.19 13.24 1.41
CA HIS A 218 17.57 12.85 1.65
C HIS A 218 17.61 11.65 2.59
N PRO A 219 18.49 10.67 2.33
CA PRO A 219 18.66 9.54 3.23
C PRO A 219 19.13 10.01 4.61
N GLN A 220 19.99 11.01 4.66
CA GLN A 220 20.43 11.66 5.89
C GLN A 220 20.41 13.16 5.67
N ALA A 221 19.99 13.92 6.69
CA ALA A 221 19.93 15.37 6.61
C ALA A 221 21.31 15.94 6.23
N GLY A 222 21.35 16.77 5.19
CA GLY A 222 22.58 17.40 4.70
C GLY A 222 23.48 16.52 3.83
N GLN A 223 23.09 15.28 3.49
CA GLN A 223 23.80 14.47 2.51
C GLN A 223 23.31 14.70 1.08
N PRO A 224 24.20 14.69 0.08
CA PRO A 224 23.80 14.80 -1.31
C PRO A 224 23.04 13.55 -1.76
N GLY A 225 22.12 13.75 -2.70
CA GLY A 225 21.30 12.70 -3.27
C GLY A 225 19.97 12.52 -2.55
N LEU A 226 18.94 12.28 -3.35
CA LEU A 226 17.59 12.01 -2.91
C LEU A 226 17.24 10.56 -3.21
N HIS A 227 16.32 10.01 -2.43
CA HIS A 227 15.64 8.75 -2.72
C HIS A 227 14.14 8.94 -2.60
N VAL A 228 13.39 7.95 -3.06
CA VAL A 228 11.94 7.89 -2.90
C VAL A 228 11.57 6.74 -1.97
N GLU A 229 10.85 7.05 -0.91
CA GLU A 229 10.20 6.06 -0.05
C GLU A 229 8.74 5.92 -0.49
N LEU A 230 8.30 4.68 -0.71
CA LEU A 230 6.89 4.38 -0.98
C LEU A 230 6.20 4.01 0.33
N ILE A 231 5.12 4.71 0.64
CA ILE A 231 4.28 4.45 1.80
C ILE A 231 2.87 4.13 1.32
N GLU A 232 2.45 2.90 1.56
CA GLU A 232 1.12 2.40 1.21
C GLU A 232 0.44 1.79 2.43
N SER A 233 -0.89 1.84 2.47
CA SER A 233 -1.69 1.16 3.49
C SER A 233 -2.07 -0.27 3.13
N LEU A 234 -2.49 -1.03 4.15
CA LEU A 234 -2.59 -2.49 4.18
C LEU A 234 -3.62 -3.13 3.21
N ALA A 235 -4.11 -2.43 2.19
CA ALA A 235 -5.14 -2.95 1.30
C ALA A 235 -4.58 -3.78 0.11
N HIS A 236 -3.32 -3.58 -0.34
CA HIS A 236 -2.85 -4.25 -1.57
C HIS A 236 -1.43 -4.82 -1.60
N SER A 237 -0.49 -4.47 -0.72
CA SER A 237 0.85 -5.07 -0.84
C SER A 237 1.76 -5.07 0.39
N ALA A 238 1.46 -4.26 1.41
CA ALA A 238 2.36 -4.08 2.53
C ALA A 238 1.59 -3.52 3.71
N SER A 239 1.75 -4.10 4.89
CA SER A 239 1.46 -3.36 6.12
C SER A 239 2.27 -2.06 6.17
N MET A 240 1.90 -1.13 7.06
CA MET A 240 2.73 0.07 7.26
C MET A 240 4.16 -0.32 7.68
N ASP A 241 4.27 -1.42 8.44
CA ASP A 241 5.50 -2.15 8.72
C ASP A 241 6.32 -2.48 7.46
N ASP A 242 5.73 -3.14 6.47
CA ASP A 242 6.43 -3.48 5.24
C ASP A 242 6.85 -2.20 4.48
N SER A 243 5.97 -1.19 4.36
CA SER A 243 6.33 0.08 3.71
C SER A 243 7.51 0.79 4.40
N LEU A 244 7.52 0.83 5.72
CA LEU A 244 8.51 1.56 6.51
C LEU A 244 9.87 0.83 6.57
N ARG A 245 9.88 -0.50 6.49
CA ARG A 245 11.12 -1.29 6.50
C ARG A 245 11.85 -1.32 5.16
N GLN A 246 11.18 -0.97 4.06
CA GLN A 246 11.81 -1.00 2.74
C GLN A 246 12.82 0.14 2.59
N PRO A 247 13.99 -0.11 1.99
CA PRO A 247 14.96 0.94 1.73
C PRO A 247 14.41 1.96 0.73
N GLY A 248 14.87 3.21 0.85
CA GLY A 248 14.61 4.24 -0.14
C GLY A 248 15.10 3.84 -1.53
N ARG A 249 14.27 4.11 -2.55
CA ARG A 249 14.49 3.73 -3.94
C ARG A 249 15.17 4.85 -4.72
N ASP A 250 15.89 4.47 -5.78
CA ASP A 250 16.43 5.46 -6.72
C ASP A 250 15.28 6.24 -7.40
N PRO A 251 15.33 7.59 -7.43
CA PRO A 251 14.26 8.37 -8.04
C PRO A 251 14.05 8.05 -9.53
N GLY A 252 15.13 7.80 -10.29
CA GLY A 252 15.06 7.46 -11.71
C GLY A 252 14.31 6.14 -11.94
N ALA A 253 14.58 5.13 -11.12
CA ALA A 253 13.85 3.87 -11.16
C ALA A 253 12.36 4.03 -10.84
N VAL A 254 12.02 4.92 -9.89
CA VAL A 254 10.61 5.23 -9.58
C VAL A 254 9.91 5.97 -10.72
N TYR A 255 10.61 6.90 -11.39
CA TYR A 255 10.05 7.60 -12.55
C TYR A 255 9.72 6.64 -13.68
N GLN A 256 10.62 5.72 -13.98
CA GLN A 256 10.40 4.70 -15.01
C GLN A 256 9.23 3.80 -14.63
N ALA A 257 9.20 3.29 -13.40
CA ALA A 257 8.11 2.42 -12.94
C ALA A 257 6.73 3.09 -13.03
N LEU A 258 6.61 4.37 -12.68
CA LEU A 258 5.36 5.12 -12.84
C LEU A 258 4.93 5.23 -14.31
N GLN A 259 5.88 5.45 -15.23
CA GLN A 259 5.61 5.53 -16.66
C GLN A 259 5.22 4.16 -17.23
N ASP A 260 5.92 3.10 -16.83
CA ASP A 260 5.64 1.72 -17.23
C ASP A 260 4.23 1.30 -16.78
N MET A 261 3.83 1.65 -15.56
CA MET A 261 2.46 1.42 -15.06
C MET A 261 1.36 2.10 -15.89
N ALA A 262 1.71 3.14 -16.64
CA ALA A 262 0.80 3.88 -17.50
C ALA A 262 0.87 3.44 -18.97
N ASP A 263 1.73 2.49 -19.30
CA ASP A 263 1.98 2.03 -20.67
C ASP A 263 0.75 1.38 -21.30
N ASP A 264 0.71 1.30 -22.63
CA ASP A 264 -0.34 0.64 -23.41
C ASP A 264 -0.16 -0.90 -23.46
N ASP A 265 1.05 -1.39 -23.20
CA ASP A 265 1.39 -2.81 -23.13
C ASP A 265 1.15 -3.40 -21.73
N HIS A 266 0.45 -4.55 -21.68
CA HIS A 266 0.11 -5.21 -20.42
C HIS A 266 1.34 -5.66 -19.63
N ASP A 267 2.30 -6.33 -20.28
CA ASP A 267 3.48 -6.86 -19.61
C ASP A 267 4.34 -5.71 -19.03
N THR A 268 4.42 -4.60 -19.75
CA THR A 268 5.08 -3.37 -19.29
C THR A 268 4.37 -2.76 -18.07
N ARG A 269 3.03 -2.66 -18.10
CA ARG A 269 2.25 -2.20 -16.94
C ARG A 269 2.45 -3.06 -15.70
N VAL A 270 2.40 -4.38 -15.87
CA VAL A 270 2.61 -5.35 -14.80
C VAL A 270 4.01 -5.19 -14.21
N SER A 271 5.04 -5.13 -15.06
CA SER A 271 6.43 -4.88 -14.64
C SER A 271 6.57 -3.57 -13.86
N GLY A 272 5.91 -2.49 -14.28
CA GLY A 272 5.90 -1.22 -13.56
C GLY A 272 5.28 -1.33 -12.16
N ALA A 273 4.15 -2.05 -12.04
CA ALA A 273 3.50 -2.28 -10.74
C ALA A 273 4.35 -3.19 -9.83
N GLU A 274 4.90 -4.27 -10.37
CA GLU A 274 5.80 -5.19 -9.67
C GLU A 274 7.06 -4.48 -9.18
N ALA A 275 7.57 -3.48 -9.92
CA ALA A 275 8.68 -2.66 -9.45
C ALA A 275 8.34 -2.02 -8.10
N PHE A 276 7.11 -1.57 -7.86
CA PHE A 276 6.65 -1.08 -6.55
C PHE A 276 6.33 -2.17 -5.53
N GLY A 277 6.35 -3.44 -5.93
CA GLY A 277 5.87 -4.56 -5.12
C GLY A 277 4.35 -4.71 -5.16
N TRP A 278 3.68 -4.05 -6.11
CA TRP A 278 2.24 -4.12 -6.26
C TRP A 278 1.82 -5.31 -7.08
N ASN A 279 0.72 -5.92 -6.65
CA ASN A 279 -0.01 -6.83 -7.50
C ASN A 279 -0.78 -5.99 -8.54
N ALA A 280 -0.35 -6.07 -9.80
CA ALA A 280 -1.03 -5.43 -10.94
C ALA A 280 -2.51 -5.85 -11.01
N ASP A 281 -2.83 -7.07 -10.55
CA ASP A 281 -4.19 -7.56 -10.51
C ASP A 281 -5.07 -6.76 -9.51
N ALA A 282 -4.44 -6.18 -8.49
CA ALA A 282 -5.18 -5.47 -7.47
C ALA A 282 -5.53 -4.02 -7.88
N LEU A 283 -4.91 -3.49 -8.93
CA LEU A 283 -5.07 -2.10 -9.40
C LEU A 283 -6.25 -1.89 -10.37
N PHE A 284 -7.18 -2.85 -10.44
CA PHE A 284 -8.27 -2.88 -11.42
C PHE A 284 -7.76 -2.75 -12.87
N LEU A 285 -6.63 -3.36 -13.18
CA LEU A 285 -6.19 -3.56 -14.57
C LEU A 285 -6.97 -4.70 -15.26
N HIS A 286 -8.17 -5.08 -14.79
CA HIS A 286 -9.02 -6.17 -15.31
C HIS A 286 -10.44 -6.20 -14.67
N ASP A 287 -11.31 -6.82 -15.47
CA ASP A 287 -12.65 -7.40 -15.29
C ASP A 287 -13.85 -6.47 -15.01
N ALA A 288 -14.47 -5.94 -16.08
CA ALA A 288 -15.83 -5.37 -16.05
C ALA A 288 -16.90 -6.36 -16.59
N GLY A 289 -16.66 -7.66 -16.46
CA GLY A 289 -17.61 -8.71 -16.85
C GLY A 289 -17.37 -9.27 -18.25
N GLN A 290 -18.31 -10.08 -18.75
CA GLN A 290 -18.14 -10.82 -20.00
C GLN A 290 -18.47 -9.97 -21.25
N PRO A 291 -17.69 -10.10 -22.35
CA PRO A 291 -18.01 -9.45 -23.62
C PRO A 291 -19.46 -9.73 -24.05
N GLY A 292 -20.23 -8.67 -24.30
CA GLY A 292 -21.63 -8.76 -24.76
C GLY A 292 -22.70 -8.50 -23.69
N GLN A 293 -22.34 -8.21 -22.44
CA GLN A 293 -23.31 -7.76 -21.43
C GLN A 293 -23.66 -6.28 -21.58
N ALA A 294 -24.93 -5.93 -21.37
CA ALA A 294 -25.39 -4.54 -21.37
C ALA A 294 -24.78 -3.80 -20.16
N GLY A 295 -23.79 -2.94 -20.41
CA GLY A 295 -22.99 -2.26 -19.38
C GLY A 295 -21.47 -2.46 -19.53
N TYR A 296 -21.04 -3.39 -20.40
CA TYR A 296 -19.64 -3.61 -20.79
C TYR A 296 -19.08 -2.34 -21.46
N PRO A 297 -18.13 -1.60 -20.85
CA PRO A 297 -17.49 -0.50 -21.56
C PRO A 297 -16.73 -1.05 -22.76
N ILE A 298 -16.61 -0.29 -23.85
CA ILE A 298 -15.66 -0.63 -24.90
C ILE A 298 -14.29 -0.21 -24.35
N SER A 299 -13.29 -1.10 -24.38
CA SER A 299 -11.91 -0.80 -23.98
C SER A 299 -11.48 0.60 -24.46
N SER A 300 -10.91 1.39 -23.55
CA SER A 300 -10.58 2.81 -23.75
C SER A 300 -9.24 3.05 -24.45
N TYR A 301 -8.53 2.00 -24.88
CA TYR A 301 -7.31 2.14 -25.67
C TYR A 301 -7.61 2.20 -27.18
N PRO A 302 -7.20 3.27 -27.90
CA PRO A 302 -7.14 3.23 -29.35
C PRO A 302 -5.96 2.33 -29.76
N GLY A 303 -6.22 1.03 -29.89
CA GLY A 303 -5.22 0.02 -30.22
C GLY A 303 -5.43 -1.28 -29.45
N GLN A 304 -6.43 -2.07 -29.86
CA GLN A 304 -6.82 -3.33 -29.19
C GLN A 304 -5.76 -4.45 -29.28
N ALA A 305 -4.58 -4.21 -29.86
CA ALA A 305 -3.59 -5.25 -30.08
C ALA A 305 -2.91 -5.73 -28.79
N ASN A 306 -2.81 -4.88 -27.77
CA ASN A 306 -1.98 -5.11 -26.58
C ASN A 306 -2.75 -5.14 -25.25
N ALA A 307 -4.09 -5.06 -25.30
CA ALA A 307 -4.95 -5.21 -24.12
C ALA A 307 -5.46 -6.65 -24.04
N ILE A 308 -5.50 -7.24 -22.84
CA ILE A 308 -6.08 -8.58 -22.67
C ILE A 308 -7.62 -8.51 -22.68
N VAL A 309 -8.29 -9.59 -23.09
CA VAL A 309 -9.76 -9.66 -23.10
C VAL A 309 -10.28 -9.49 -21.67
N GLY A 310 -11.14 -8.48 -21.46
CA GLY A 310 -11.66 -8.13 -20.13
C GLY A 310 -10.85 -7.08 -19.38
N GLU A 311 -9.76 -6.56 -19.95
CA GLU A 311 -9.02 -5.44 -19.37
C GLU A 311 -9.79 -4.12 -19.54
N TYR A 312 -10.09 -3.53 -18.39
CA TYR A 312 -10.66 -2.19 -18.31
C TYR A 312 -9.68 -1.29 -17.64
N PHE A 313 -9.11 -0.37 -18.42
CA PHE A 313 -8.59 0.82 -17.78
C PHE A 313 -9.79 1.55 -17.17
N PRO A 314 -9.85 1.74 -15.84
CA PRO A 314 -10.95 2.50 -15.25
C PRO A 314 -11.03 3.82 -15.99
N ARG A 315 -12.21 4.44 -16.06
CA ARG A 315 -12.32 5.85 -16.45
C ARG A 315 -11.51 6.69 -15.43
N THR A 316 -10.20 6.71 -15.63
CA THR A 316 -9.24 7.81 -15.54
C THR A 316 -9.19 8.56 -14.23
N ARG A 317 -9.08 7.82 -13.14
CA ARG A 317 -8.74 8.38 -11.83
C ARG A 317 -7.21 8.41 -11.70
N MET A 318 -6.58 9.46 -12.23
CA MET A 318 -5.21 9.84 -11.86
C MET A 318 -5.25 11.20 -11.21
N LYS A 319 -5.11 11.22 -9.89
CA LYS A 319 -4.92 12.46 -9.15
C LYS A 319 -3.58 12.43 -8.46
N TRP A 320 -2.94 13.58 -8.42
CA TRP A 320 -1.76 13.71 -7.61
C TRP A 320 -1.65 15.11 -7.04
N TRP A 321 -1.02 15.15 -5.87
CA TRP A 321 -0.71 16.36 -5.12
C TRP A 321 0.73 16.26 -4.66
N ALA A 322 1.45 17.37 -4.70
CA ALA A 322 2.84 17.47 -4.32
C ALA A 322 3.00 18.68 -3.40
N ASN A 323 3.47 18.44 -2.18
CA ASN A 323 3.82 19.49 -1.22
C ASN A 323 5.29 19.32 -0.80
N PRO A 324 5.97 20.39 -0.38
CA PRO A 324 7.24 20.26 0.33
C PRO A 324 7.08 19.33 1.54
N LEU A 325 8.09 18.49 1.78
CA LEU A 325 8.11 17.67 3.00
C LEU A 325 8.35 18.58 4.20
N SER A 326 7.51 18.48 5.24
CA SER A 326 7.72 19.28 6.45
C SER A 326 9.02 18.86 7.16
N PRO A 327 9.85 19.81 7.64
CA PRO A 327 11.00 19.48 8.50
C PRO A 327 10.62 18.72 9.77
N THR A 328 9.37 18.83 10.22
CA THR A 328 8.83 18.13 11.41
C THR A 328 8.06 16.86 11.06
N ALA A 329 7.90 16.50 9.78
CA ALA A 329 7.01 15.43 9.32
C ALA A 329 7.12 14.12 10.12
N VAL A 330 8.34 13.61 10.29
CA VAL A 330 8.61 12.36 11.01
C VAL A 330 8.32 12.51 12.51
N GLY A 331 8.65 13.69 13.09
CA GLY A 331 8.38 14.00 14.49
C GLY A 331 6.88 14.13 14.78
N ASP A 332 6.13 14.77 13.90
CA ASP A 332 4.69 14.94 14.00
C ASP A 332 3.98 13.58 13.89
N TRP A 333 4.43 12.74 12.95
CA TRP A 333 3.91 11.39 12.80
C TRP A 333 4.18 10.51 14.03
N ARG A 334 5.40 10.57 14.57
CA ARG A 334 5.74 9.89 15.83
C ARG A 334 4.90 10.39 17.00
N THR A 335 4.67 11.70 17.08
CA THR A 335 3.86 12.33 18.14
C THR A 335 2.40 11.86 18.07
N GLN A 336 1.84 11.73 16.86
CA GLN A 336 0.51 11.15 16.66
C GLN A 336 0.45 9.71 17.18
N ALA A 337 1.43 8.87 16.82
CA ALA A 337 1.50 7.48 17.26
C ALA A 337 1.68 7.36 18.78
N GLU A 338 2.51 8.20 19.40
CA GLU A 338 2.68 8.27 20.87
C GLU A 338 1.41 8.68 21.60
N SER A 339 0.64 9.63 21.05
CA SER A 339 -0.66 10.04 21.57
C SER A 339 -1.65 8.86 21.55
N ARG A 340 -1.72 8.13 20.44
CA ARG A 340 -2.54 6.92 20.29
C ARG A 340 -2.11 5.83 21.29
N LEU A 341 -0.81 5.60 21.44
CA LEU A 341 -0.26 4.64 22.38
C LEU A 341 -0.68 4.95 23.82
N THR A 342 -0.53 6.21 24.23
CA THR A 342 -0.91 6.69 25.57
C THR A 342 -2.41 6.49 25.84
N ARG A 343 -3.26 6.71 24.83
CA ARG A 343 -4.71 6.52 24.95
C ARG A 343 -5.10 5.04 25.07
N LEU A 344 -4.42 4.14 24.34
CA LEU A 344 -4.60 2.70 24.55
C LEU A 344 -4.19 2.31 25.97
N GLU A 345 -3.03 2.77 26.45
CA GLU A 345 -2.57 2.47 27.83
C GLU A 345 -3.61 2.90 28.87
N ALA A 346 -4.18 4.10 28.73
CA ALA A 346 -5.23 4.60 29.62
C ALA A 346 -6.50 3.74 29.60
N LEU A 347 -6.99 3.36 28.41
CA LEU A 347 -8.17 2.52 28.25
C LEU A 347 -8.00 1.17 28.99
N PHE A 348 -6.86 0.50 28.80
CA PHE A 348 -6.64 -0.82 29.39
C PHE A 348 -6.25 -0.77 30.88
N ALA A 349 -5.68 0.34 31.37
CA ALA A 349 -5.49 0.55 32.80
C ALA A 349 -6.84 0.67 33.55
N GLN A 350 -7.81 1.39 32.99
CA GLN A 350 -9.16 1.52 33.57
C GLN A 350 -9.88 0.17 33.64
N ALA A 351 -9.75 -0.65 32.59
CA ALA A 351 -10.33 -2.00 32.56
C ALA A 351 -9.75 -2.93 33.65
N ALA A 352 -8.47 -2.77 34.01
CA ALA A 352 -7.83 -3.54 35.08
C ALA A 352 -8.26 -3.08 36.50
N GLY A 353 -8.60 -1.79 36.67
CA GLY A 353 -9.05 -1.22 37.95
C GLY A 353 -10.54 -1.40 38.26
N GLY A 354 -11.39 -1.70 37.26
CA GLY A 354 -12.85 -1.77 37.39
C GLY A 354 -13.42 -3.07 38.02
N GLY A 355 -12.58 -4.04 38.39
CA GLY A 355 -13.02 -5.34 38.94
C GLY A 355 -13.53 -5.33 40.39
N GLY A 356 -13.73 -4.15 41.00
CA GLY A 356 -14.18 -3.98 42.37
C GLY A 356 -15.70 -3.95 42.55
N ARG A 357 -16.46 -4.92 42.02
CA ARG A 357 -17.85 -5.13 42.49
C ARG A 357 -17.78 -5.64 43.93
N LYS A 358 -17.96 -4.73 44.90
CA LYS A 358 -18.15 -5.05 46.33
C LYS A 358 -19.18 -6.17 46.44
N ARG A 359 -18.71 -7.38 46.77
CA ARG A 359 -19.55 -8.49 47.17
C ARG A 359 -20.25 -8.06 48.46
N GLN A 360 -21.49 -7.56 48.36
CA GLN A 360 -22.33 -7.34 49.54
C GLN A 360 -22.42 -8.67 50.29
N LYS A 361 -21.78 -8.75 51.45
CA LYS A 361 -22.05 -9.81 52.42
C LYS A 361 -23.53 -9.70 52.75
N ARG A 362 -24.34 -10.64 52.24
CA ARG A 362 -25.63 -10.96 52.82
C ARG A 362 -25.35 -11.48 54.22
N THR A 363 -25.50 -10.61 55.22
CA THR A 363 -25.69 -11.04 56.60
C THR A 363 -27.10 -11.64 56.63
N VAL A 364 -27.16 -12.97 56.70
CA VAL A 364 -28.41 -13.68 57.05
C VAL A 364 -28.47 -13.64 58.57
N ALA A 365 -29.54 -13.05 59.09
CA ALA A 365 -29.90 -13.05 60.51
C ALA A 365 -30.49 -14.41 60.90
#